data_AF-A0A955G086-F1
#
_entry.id   AF-A0A955G086-F1
#
_cell.length_a   1.000
_cell.length_b   1.000
_cell.length_c   1.000
_cell.angle_alpha   90.00
_cell.angle_beta   90.00
_cell.angle_gamma   90.00
#
_symmetry.space_group_name_H-M   'P 1'
#
loop_
_entity.id
_entity.type
_entity.pdbx_description
1 polymer ?
#
loop_
_entity_poly.entity_id
_entity_poly.type
_entity_poly.pdbx_seq_one_letter_code
_entity_poly.pdbx_strand_id
1 'polypeptide(L)'
;MEAKIPSGEVSNIPKKAANNAAIQKILNGIYQIAGVVAVIVIIIAGIRFITGGDNPDTVASARKAIIYACVGLVVIASAFVITNFIVGRASI
;
A
#
# COMPACT_ATOMS: atom_id res chain seq x y z
N MET A 1 -33.40 -20.43 -38.02
CA MET A 1 -32.93 -19.04 -38.00
C MET A 1 -32.38 -18.79 -36.61
N GLU A 2 -31.07 -18.90 -36.44
CA GLU A 2 -30.41 -18.72 -35.14
C GLU A 2 -30.33 -17.22 -34.85
N ALA A 3 -31.07 -16.75 -33.84
CA ALA A 3 -30.95 -15.39 -33.34
C ALA A 3 -29.63 -15.26 -32.59
N LYS A 4 -28.55 -14.96 -33.32
CA LYS A 4 -27.24 -14.69 -32.75
C LYS A 4 -27.29 -13.31 -32.10
N ILE A 5 -27.28 -13.29 -30.77
CA ILE A 5 -27.15 -12.05 -30.01
C ILE A 5 -25.84 -11.38 -30.45
N PRO A 6 -25.89 -10.19 -31.08
CA PRO A 6 -24.68 -9.49 -31.50
C PRO A 6 -23.85 -9.17 -30.25
N SER A 7 -22.68 -9.81 -30.15
CA SER A 7 -21.78 -9.77 -28.99
C SER A 7 -21.30 -8.36 -28.59
N GLY A 8 -21.61 -7.33 -29.39
CA GLY A 8 -21.32 -5.94 -29.08
C GLY A 8 -22.26 -5.29 -28.06
N GLU A 9 -23.47 -5.82 -27.85
CA GLU A 9 -24.45 -5.20 -26.94
C GLU A 9 -24.30 -5.69 -25.49
N VAL A 10 -23.83 -6.93 -25.28
CA VAL A 10 -23.47 -7.45 -23.94
C VAL A 10 -22.19 -6.81 -23.37
N SER A 11 -21.41 -6.12 -24.21
CA SER A 11 -20.23 -5.35 -23.77
C SER A 11 -20.61 -4.03 -23.11
N ASN A 12 -21.86 -3.57 -23.23
CA ASN A 12 -22.35 -2.30 -22.70
C ASN A 12 -23.40 -2.47 -21.58
N ILE A 13 -23.43 -3.62 -20.91
CA ILE A 13 -24.07 -3.67 -19.58
C ILE A 13 -23.20 -2.75 -18.71
N PRO A 14 -23.74 -1.65 -18.13
CA PRO A 14 -23.02 -0.83 -17.19
C PRO A 14 -22.79 -1.66 -15.92
N LYS A 15 -21.80 -2.56 -15.95
CA LYS A 15 -21.21 -3.16 -14.78
C LYS A 15 -20.66 -1.96 -14.04
N LYS A 16 -21.30 -1.58 -12.93
CA LYS A 16 -20.90 -0.48 -12.06
C LYS A 16 -19.58 -0.84 -11.34
N ALA A 17 -18.53 -1.13 -12.12
CA ALA A 17 -17.13 -1.20 -11.73
C ALA A 17 -16.54 0.21 -11.52
N ALA A 18 -17.38 1.25 -11.61
CA ALA A 18 -17.02 2.66 -11.45
C ALA A 18 -16.50 2.99 -10.03
N ASN A 19 -16.73 2.13 -9.03
CA ASN A 19 -16.19 2.35 -7.69
C ASN A 19 -14.84 1.63 -7.54
N ASN A 20 -14.71 0.39 -8.00
CA ASN A 20 -13.52 -0.43 -7.75
C ASN A 20 -12.30 0.09 -8.53
N ALA A 21 -12.48 0.56 -9.77
CA ALA A 21 -11.36 1.08 -10.57
C ALA A 21 -10.81 2.41 -10.02
N ALA A 22 -11.69 3.30 -9.54
CA ALA A 22 -11.28 4.55 -8.91
C ALA A 22 -10.57 4.29 -7.58
N ILE A 23 -11.13 3.40 -6.76
CA ILE A 23 -10.55 2.96 -5.48
C ILE A 23 -9.18 2.33 -5.73
N GLN A 24 -9.05 1.38 -6.67
CA GLN A 24 -7.76 0.76 -7.02
C GLN A 24 -6.72 1.77 -7.52
N LYS A 25 -7.10 2.74 -8.36
CA LYS A 25 -6.18 3.79 -8.82
C LYS A 25 -5.64 4.60 -7.64
N ILE A 26 -6.51 5.02 -6.73
CA ILE A 26 -6.15 5.84 -5.57
C ILE A 26 -5.28 5.02 -4.60
N LEU A 27 -5.68 3.78 -4.29
CA LEU A 27 -4.91 2.88 -3.43
C LEU A 27 -3.52 2.59 -4.00
N ASN A 28 -3.42 2.25 -5.29
CA ASN A 28 -2.12 1.98 -5.91
C ASN A 28 -1.21 3.22 -5.87
N GLY A 29 -1.75 4.40 -6.14
CA GLY A 29 -1.01 5.66 -6.01
C GLY A 29 -0.53 5.93 -4.58
N ILE A 30 -1.39 5.72 -3.58
CA ILE A 30 -1.03 5.87 -2.16
C ILE A 30 0.04 4.85 -1.76
N TYR A 31 -0.08 3.58 -2.17
CA TYR A 31 0.91 2.56 -1.84
C TYR A 31 2.28 2.83 -2.43
N GLN A 32 2.35 3.34 -3.67
CA GLN A 32 3.63 3.72 -4.27
C GLN A 32 4.31 4.85 -3.49
N ILE A 33 3.56 5.90 -3.12
CA ILE A 33 4.11 7.03 -2.38
C ILE A 33 4.48 6.60 -0.95
N ALA A 34 3.62 5.84 -0.29
CA ALA A 34 3.86 5.32 1.06
C ALA A 34 5.11 4.43 1.11
N GLY A 35 5.31 3.56 0.11
CA GLY A 35 6.50 2.72 0.00
C GLY A 35 7.79 3.53 -0.11
N VAL A 36 7.81 4.55 -0.98
CA VAL A 36 8.98 5.44 -1.14
C VAL A 36 9.29 6.21 0.14
N VAL A 37 8.27 6.81 0.76
CA VAL A 37 8.43 7.56 2.02
C VAL A 37 8.93 6.65 3.13
N ALA A 38 8.42 5.43 3.24
CA ALA A 38 8.85 4.46 4.25
C ALA A 38 10.34 4.12 4.13
N VAL A 39 10.83 3.88 2.91
CA VAL A 39 12.25 3.60 2.67
C VAL A 39 13.13 4.78 3.08
N ILE A 40 12.74 6.01 2.74
CA ILE A 40 13.47 7.23 3.12
C ILE A 40 13.58 7.37 4.65
N VAL A 41 12.47 7.16 5.37
CA VAL A 41 12.45 7.25 6.83
C VAL A 41 13.35 6.19 7.48
N ILE A 42 13.35 4.96 6.95
CA ILE A 42 14.24 3.88 7.42
C ILE A 42 15.71 4.27 7.26
N ILE A 43 16.10 4.84 6.12
CA ILE A 43 17.48 5.27 5.85
C ILE A 43 17.91 6.34 6.86
N ILE A 44 17.09 7.37 7.07
CA ILE A 44 17.40 8.48 8.00
C ILE A 44 17.51 7.96 9.44
N ALA A 45 16.59 7.10 9.86
CA ALA A 45 16.62 6.49 11.19
C ALA A 45 17.85 5.58 11.38
N GLY A 46 18.22 4.80 10.37
CA GLY A 46 19.40 3.94 10.38
C GLY A 46 20.70 4.73 10.51
N ILE A 47 20.86 5.81 9.74
CA ILE A 47 22.04 6.67 9.82
C ILE A 47 22.18 7.29 11.21
N ARG A 48 21.08 7.82 11.79
CA ARG A 48 21.06 8.40 13.15
C ARG A 48 21.41 7.39 14.24
N PHE A 49 21.05 6.12 14.05
CA PHE A 49 21.38 5.06 15.01
C PHE A 49 22.87 4.73 15.02
N ILE A 50 23.51 4.74 13.84
CA ILE A 50 24.94 4.43 13.72
C ILE A 50 25.80 5.60 14.21
N THR A 51 25.40 6.84 13.94
CA THR A 51 26.19 8.03 14.32
C THR A 51 26.01 8.49 15.76
N GLY A 52 24.88 8.22 16.42
CA GLY A 52 24.60 8.69 17.78
C GLY A 52 25.20 7.86 18.92
N GLY A 53 26.25 7.08 18.67
CA GLY A 53 26.82 6.10 19.62
C GLY A 53 27.53 6.68 20.85
N ASP A 54 27.76 7.99 20.87
CA ASP A 54 28.48 8.75 21.90
C ASP A 54 27.62 9.14 23.11
N ASN A 55 26.30 9.27 22.93
CA ASN A 55 25.37 9.66 23.99
C ASN A 55 24.25 8.60 24.18
N PRO A 56 24.11 8.01 25.38
CA PRO A 56 23.15 6.92 25.61
C PRO A 56 21.68 7.31 25.40
N ASP A 57 21.31 8.58 25.65
CA ASP A 57 19.98 9.12 25.33
C ASP A 57 19.69 9.12 23.82
N THR A 58 20.70 9.43 23.01
CA THR A 58 20.61 9.45 21.55
C THR A 58 20.46 8.04 21.00
N VAL A 59 21.21 7.08 21.55
CA VAL A 59 21.09 5.66 21.22
C VAL A 59 19.70 5.12 21.60
N ALA A 60 19.21 5.44 22.80
CA ALA A 60 17.88 5.00 23.25
C ALA A 60 16.76 5.55 22.35
N SER A 61 16.85 6.82 21.97
CA SER A 61 15.90 7.47 21.06
C SER A 61 15.99 6.89 19.64
N ALA A 62 17.20 6.62 19.15
CA ALA A 62 17.41 6.01 17.84
C ALA A 62 16.90 4.55 17.77
N ARG A 63 17.05 3.75 18.85
CA ARG A 63 16.45 2.41 18.94
C ARG A 63 14.93 2.48 18.81
N LYS A 64 14.28 3.41 19.52
CA LYS A 64 12.83 3.62 19.41
C LYS A 64 12.44 4.00 17.98
N ALA A 65 13.19 4.90 17.35
CA ALA A 65 12.95 5.31 15.97
C ALA A 65 13.04 4.11 14.99
N ILE A 66 14.02 3.22 15.15
CA ILE A 66 14.11 1.99 14.35
C ILE A 66 12.91 1.08 14.58
N ILE A 67 12.51 0.86 15.84
CA ILE A 67 11.35 0.02 16.17
C ILE A 67 10.10 0.59 15.50
N TYR A 68 9.86 1.89 15.58
CA TYR A 68 8.74 2.54 14.90
C TYR A 68 8.83 2.43 13.37
N ALA A 69 10.03 2.54 12.79
CA ALA A 69 10.22 2.37 11.35
C ALA A 69 9.91 0.92 10.90
N CYS A 70 10.32 -0.09 11.66
CA CYS A 70 9.98 -1.49 11.42
C CYS A 70 8.46 -1.72 11.52
N VAL A 71 7.81 -1.15 12.54
CA VAL A 71 6.34 -1.22 12.68
C VAL A 71 5.65 -0.60 11.47
N GLY A 72 6.13 0.56 10.98
CA GLY A 72 5.61 1.19 9.77
C GLY A 72 5.69 0.28 8.53
N LEU A 73 6.81 -0.43 8.35
CA LEU A 73 6.99 -1.39 7.25
C LEU A 73 5.95 -2.53 7.34
N VAL A 74 5.72 -3.07 8.53
CA VAL A 74 4.74 -4.14 8.78
C VAL A 74 3.31 -3.65 8.51
N VAL A 75 2.99 -2.42 8.87
CA VAL A 75 1.67 -1.81 8.61
C VAL A 75 1.41 -1.68 7.11
N ILE A 76 2.39 -1.21 6.33
CA ILE A 76 2.26 -1.09 4.87
C ILE A 76 2.07 -2.47 4.23
N ALA A 77 2.85 -3.47 4.65
CA ALA A 77 2.70 -4.84 4.18
C ALA A 77 1.30 -5.41 4.49
N SER A 78 0.79 -5.15 5.70
CA SER A 78 -0.54 -5.58 6.13
C SER A 78 -1.66 -4.88 5.34
N ALA A 79 -1.50 -3.58 5.04
CA ALA A 79 -2.46 -2.82 4.26
C ALA A 79 -2.61 -3.36 2.83
N PHE A 80 -1.51 -3.83 2.22
CA PHE A 80 -1.54 -4.47 0.91
C PHE A 80 -2.37 -5.76 0.91
N VAL A 81 -2.19 -6.61 1.92
CA VAL A 81 -2.96 -7.86 2.10
C VAL A 81 -4.45 -7.56 2.27
N ILE A 82 -4.80 -6.61 3.14
CA ILE A 82 -6.19 -6.23 3.41
C ILE A 82 -6.83 -5.66 2.15
N THR A 83 -6.12 -4.83 1.38
CA THR A 83 -6.64 -4.25 0.14
C THR A 83 -6.93 -5.32 -0.90
N ASN A 84 -6.00 -6.26 -1.09
CA ASN A 84 -6.21 -7.38 -2.01
C ASN A 84 -7.38 -8.27 -1.58
N PHE A 85 -7.59 -8.43 -0.27
CA PHE A 85 -8.76 -9.15 0.24
C PHE A 85 -10.07 -8.41 -0.06
N ILE A 86 -10.16 -7.10 0.19
CA ILE A 86 -11.37 -6.31 -0.11
C ILE A 86 -11.66 -6.26 -1.61
N VAL A 87 -10.64 -6.02 -2.43
CA VAL A 87 -10.77 -5.97 -3.89
C VAL A 87 -11.12 -7.34 -4.47
N GLY A 88 -10.48 -8.41 -3.99
CA GLY A 88 -10.77 -9.78 -4.41
C GLY A 88 -12.18 -10.22 -4.02
N ARG A 89 -12.67 -9.81 -2.86
CA ARG A 89 -14.06 -10.05 -2.40
C ARG A 89 -15.11 -9.28 -3.22
N ALA A 90 -14.77 -8.11 -3.77
CA ALA A 90 -15.69 -7.30 -4.58
C ALA A 90 -15.81 -7.77 -6.04
N SER A 91 -15.06 -8.80 -6.45
CA SER A 91 -15.07 -9.38 -7.80
C SER A 91 -15.70 -10.79 -7.85
N ILE A 92 -16.21 -11.30 -6.72
CA ILE A 92 -17.05 -12.51 -6.65
C ILE A 92 -18.52 -12.11 -6.70
#